data_AF-A0AAE1W2W7-F1
#
_entry.id   AF-A0AAE1W2W7-F1
#
_cell.length_a   1.000
_cell.length_b   1.000
_cell.length_c   1.000
_cell.angle_alpha   90.00
_cell.angle_beta   90.00
_cell.angle_gamma   90.00
#
_symmetry.space_group_name_H-M   'P 1'
#
loop_
_entity.id
_entity.type
_entity.pdbx_description
1 polymer ?
#
loop_
_entity_poly.entity_id
_entity_poly.type
_entity_poly.pdbx_seq_one_letter_code
_entity_poly.pdbx_strand_id
1 'polypeptide(L)'
;MDSRKSCLLAVLLLLQLICDVDGNVMFEVHHKYGGRAKGKATLEALKAHDSRRHGRMLAAIDFQLGGDGSPTDAALYYTKITIGTPPADYHVQITLKQYDLTASSTGKTVSCDQDFCDAAFGRPNPDCKAGMNCEYSVTYGDGSRTEGYFVRDYFKLDQVTGNLQTSAMNGSITFGWVFMVDLSLLYALRVLILVHESE
;
A
#
# COMPACT_ATOMS: atom_id res chain seq x y z
N MET A 1 15.90 37.44 -61.28
CA MET A 1 16.13 36.52 -60.15
C MET A 1 16.26 35.11 -60.71
N ASP A 2 17.38 34.47 -60.41
CA ASP A 2 17.85 33.24 -61.04
C ASP A 2 16.93 32.05 -60.69
N SER A 3 16.35 31.39 -61.69
CA SER A 3 15.33 30.32 -61.53
C SER A 3 15.82 29.15 -60.66
N ARG A 4 17.14 28.95 -60.60
CA ARG A 4 17.80 27.94 -59.78
C ARG A 4 17.73 28.28 -58.29
N LYS A 5 17.84 29.57 -57.94
CA LYS A 5 17.75 30.07 -56.55
C LYS A 5 16.30 30.01 -56.05
N SER A 6 15.33 30.26 -56.92
CA SER A 6 13.90 30.14 -56.60
C SER A 6 13.49 28.70 -56.29
N CYS A 7 14.04 27.73 -57.04
CA CYS A 7 13.79 26.30 -56.80
C CYS A 7 14.47 25.82 -55.50
N LEU A 8 15.71 26.24 -55.25
CA LEU A 8 16.43 25.93 -54.00
C LEU A 8 15.72 26.49 -52.76
N LEU A 9 15.21 27.73 -52.81
CA LEU A 9 14.42 28.31 -51.73
C LEU A 9 13.10 27.58 -51.52
N ALA A 10 12.41 27.17 -52.60
CA ALA A 10 11.19 26.40 -52.49
C ALA A 10 11.42 25.01 -51.89
N VAL A 11 12.52 24.33 -52.25
CA VAL A 11 12.89 23.02 -51.69
C VAL A 11 13.32 23.15 -50.22
N LEU A 12 14.06 24.19 -49.86
CA LEU A 12 14.44 24.46 -48.45
C LEU A 12 13.20 24.80 -47.59
N LEU A 13 12.26 25.59 -48.11
CA LEU A 13 10.97 25.87 -47.46
C LEU A 13 10.10 24.60 -47.31
N LEU A 14 10.10 23.73 -48.33
CA LEU A 14 9.41 22.43 -48.26
C LEU A 14 10.06 21.49 -47.25
N LEU A 15 11.40 21.49 -47.12
CA LEU A 15 12.12 20.68 -46.13
C LEU A 15 11.85 21.13 -44.68
N GLN A 16 11.62 22.43 -44.44
CA GLN A 16 11.26 22.92 -43.10
C GLN A 16 9.82 22.57 -42.69
N LEU A 17 8.96 22.19 -43.64
CA LEU A 17 7.58 21.79 -43.36
C LEU A 17 7.45 20.31 -42.91
N ILE A 18 8.53 19.51 -43.00
CA ILE A 18 8.50 18.05 -42.76
C ILE A 18 8.97 17.67 -41.34
N CYS A 19 9.46 18.61 -40.53
CA CYS A 19 10.26 18.28 -39.34
C CYS A 19 9.66 18.59 -37.97
N ASP A 20 8.43 19.10 -37.85
CA ASP A 20 7.81 19.32 -36.53
C ASP A 20 6.50 18.51 -36.39
N VAL A 21 6.65 17.20 -36.24
CA VAL A 21 5.62 16.39 -35.55
C VAL A 21 6.29 15.78 -34.34
N ASP A 22 6.41 16.58 -33.28
CA ASP A 22 6.75 16.07 -31.95
C ASP A 22 5.49 15.43 -31.38
N GLY A 23 5.22 14.21 -31.84
CA GLY A 23 4.11 13.41 -31.37
C GLY A 23 4.47 12.81 -30.02
N ASN A 24 3.98 13.40 -28.93
CA ASN A 24 3.98 12.72 -27.65
C ASN A 24 3.07 11.50 -27.78
N VAL A 25 3.65 10.31 -27.97
CA VAL A 25 2.89 9.06 -27.98
C VAL A 25 2.46 8.77 -26.55
N MET A 26 1.31 9.32 -26.18
CA MET A 26 0.60 9.00 -24.95
C MET A 26 0.07 7.58 -25.11
N PHE A 27 0.84 6.60 -24.64
CA PHE A 27 0.31 5.27 -24.44
C PHE A 27 -0.72 5.38 -23.32
N GLU A 28 -2.00 5.28 -23.66
CA GLU A 28 -3.05 5.13 -22.67
C GLU A 28 -2.79 3.79 -21.96
N VAL A 29 -2.22 3.86 -20.75
CA VAL A 29 -1.93 2.69 -19.94
C VAL A 29 -3.25 2.17 -19.39
N HIS A 30 -3.91 1.33 -20.18
CA HIS A 30 -5.03 0.54 -19.69
C HIS A 30 -4.48 -0.49 -18.70
N HIS A 31 -4.82 -0.35 -17.42
CA HIS A 31 -4.60 -1.47 -16.52
C HIS A 31 -5.37 -2.68 -17.06
N LYS A 32 -4.77 -3.87 -17.06
CA LYS A 32 -5.30 -5.09 -17.70
C LYS A 32 -6.75 -5.44 -17.31
N TYR A 33 -7.24 -4.91 -16.19
CA TYR A 33 -8.57 -5.13 -15.64
C TYR A 33 -9.48 -3.89 -15.70
N GLY A 34 -9.08 -2.83 -16.39
CA GLY A 34 -9.67 -1.49 -16.30
C GLY A 34 -10.80 -1.11 -17.23
N GLY A 35 -11.38 -2.09 -17.92
CA GLY A 35 -12.41 -1.80 -18.93
C GLY A 35 -13.60 -2.74 -18.91
N ARG A 36 -13.70 -3.67 -17.97
CA ARG A 36 -14.75 -4.69 -18.03
C ARG A 36 -15.36 -4.98 -16.66
N ALA A 37 -16.61 -4.55 -16.52
CA ALA A 37 -17.58 -4.96 -15.51
C ALA A 37 -17.27 -4.59 -14.05
N LYS A 38 -18.08 -3.69 -13.50
CA LYS A 38 -18.39 -3.68 -12.07
C LYS A 38 -18.99 -5.04 -11.71
N GLY A 39 -18.33 -5.83 -10.87
CA GLY A 39 -18.87 -7.07 -10.32
C GLY A 39 -17.88 -8.21 -10.10
N LYS A 40 -18.39 -9.27 -9.47
CA LYS A 40 -17.70 -10.50 -9.01
C LYS A 40 -16.71 -11.11 -10.03
N ALA A 41 -16.96 -11.00 -11.34
CA ALA A 41 -16.08 -11.53 -12.38
C ALA A 41 -14.70 -10.85 -12.44
N THR A 42 -14.61 -9.57 -12.07
CA THR A 42 -13.35 -8.80 -12.02
C THR A 42 -12.57 -9.15 -10.76
N LEU A 43 -13.27 -9.31 -9.63
CA LEU A 43 -12.67 -9.77 -8.37
C LEU A 43 -12.06 -11.18 -8.52
N GLU A 44 -12.76 -12.11 -9.19
CA GLU A 44 -12.21 -13.44 -9.45
C GLU A 44 -10.97 -13.40 -10.35
N ALA A 45 -10.92 -12.48 -11.33
CA ALA A 45 -9.73 -12.29 -12.16
C ALA A 45 -8.55 -11.69 -11.39
N LEU A 46 -8.81 -10.74 -10.49
CA LEU A 46 -7.83 -10.15 -9.57
C LEU A 46 -7.31 -11.21 -8.57
N LYS A 47 -8.21 -11.99 -7.95
CA LYS A 47 -7.83 -13.14 -7.10
C LYS A 47 -7.01 -14.16 -7.86
N ALA A 48 -7.42 -14.57 -9.06
CA ALA A 48 -6.67 -15.53 -9.86
C ALA A 48 -5.31 -14.98 -10.34
N HIS A 49 -5.19 -13.67 -10.52
CA HIS A 49 -3.91 -13.01 -10.77
C HIS A 49 -3.01 -13.07 -9.54
N ASP A 50 -3.54 -12.71 -8.38
CA ASP A 50 -2.80 -12.71 -7.12
C ASP A 50 -2.42 -14.13 -6.70
N SER A 51 -3.31 -15.11 -6.81
CA SER A 51 -2.97 -16.53 -6.58
C SER A 51 -1.86 -17.02 -7.51
N ARG A 52 -1.79 -16.54 -8.75
CA ARG A 52 -0.69 -16.89 -9.68
C ARG A 52 0.63 -16.23 -9.30
N ARG A 53 0.61 -14.97 -8.85
CA ARG A 53 1.81 -14.28 -8.33
C ARG A 53 2.31 -14.95 -7.05
N HIS A 54 1.41 -15.31 -6.16
CA HIS A 54 1.73 -15.95 -4.89
C HIS A 54 1.97 -17.47 -5.01
N GLY A 55 1.64 -18.11 -6.13
CA GLY A 55 1.72 -19.57 -6.30
C GLY A 55 3.12 -20.19 -6.24
N ARG A 56 4.20 -19.38 -6.17
CA ARG A 56 5.58 -19.84 -5.93
C ARG A 56 6.05 -19.66 -4.49
N MET A 57 5.29 -18.93 -3.66
CA MET A 57 5.48 -18.87 -2.22
C MET A 57 4.43 -19.79 -1.60
N LEU A 58 4.79 -20.55 -0.56
CA LEU A 58 3.87 -21.46 0.15
C LEU A 58 2.50 -20.80 0.27
N ALA A 59 1.44 -21.51 -0.15
CA ALA A 59 0.07 -21.00 -0.21
C ALA A 59 -0.20 -20.06 0.96
N ALA A 60 -0.68 -18.83 0.68
CA ALA A 60 -1.05 -17.89 1.72
C ALA A 60 -2.14 -18.57 2.57
N ILE A 61 -1.77 -18.99 3.78
CA ILE A 61 -2.68 -19.56 4.76
C ILE A 61 -3.02 -18.43 5.72
N ASP A 62 -4.26 -18.01 5.70
CA ASP A 62 -4.79 -17.04 6.65
C ASP A 62 -4.96 -17.71 8.01
N PHE A 63 -4.23 -17.22 9.01
CA PHE A 63 -4.34 -17.70 10.39
C PHE A 63 -5.34 -16.83 11.15
N GLN A 64 -6.43 -17.44 11.63
CA GLN A 64 -7.37 -16.75 12.50
C GLN A 64 -6.73 -16.50 13.87
N LEU A 65 -6.63 -15.23 14.26
CA LEU A 65 -6.15 -14.83 15.57
C LEU A 65 -7.34 -14.77 16.54
N GLY A 66 -7.30 -15.57 17.61
CA GLY A 66 -8.18 -15.45 18.77
C GLY A 66 -7.50 -14.63 19.87
N GLY A 67 -8.28 -14.01 20.76
CA GLY A 67 -7.75 -13.09 21.77
C GLY A 67 -8.79 -12.15 22.37
N ASP A 68 -8.52 -11.58 23.55
CA ASP A 68 -9.37 -10.54 24.18
C ASP A 68 -8.80 -9.11 24.04
N GLY A 69 -7.56 -8.96 23.55
CA GLY A 69 -6.93 -7.67 23.28
C GLY A 69 -6.53 -6.85 24.52
N SER A 70 -6.59 -7.40 25.74
CA SER A 70 -6.27 -6.71 27.01
C SER A 70 -4.75 -6.60 27.24
N PRO A 71 -4.11 -5.47 27.59
CA PRO A 71 -2.63 -5.37 27.66
C PRO A 71 -1.91 -6.14 28.81
N THR A 72 -2.48 -7.22 29.35
CA THR A 72 -1.91 -8.05 30.43
C THR A 72 -1.01 -9.19 29.93
N ASP A 73 -0.02 -9.62 30.73
CA ASP A 73 1.01 -10.65 30.42
C ASP A 73 0.48 -12.07 30.11
N ALA A 74 -0.83 -12.30 30.08
CA ALA A 74 -1.44 -13.56 29.64
C ALA A 74 -1.74 -13.47 28.13
N ALA A 75 -1.30 -14.46 27.34
CA ALA A 75 -1.32 -14.43 25.87
C ALA A 75 -2.61 -13.89 25.24
N LEU A 76 -2.52 -12.69 24.66
CA LEU A 76 -3.63 -11.91 24.11
C LEU A 76 -4.01 -12.28 22.70
N TYR A 77 -3.10 -12.90 21.96
CA TYR A 77 -3.36 -13.38 20.61
C TYR A 77 -2.78 -14.78 20.45
N TYR A 78 -3.59 -15.69 19.95
CA TYR A 78 -3.16 -17.03 19.58
C TYR A 78 -3.77 -17.44 18.24
N THR A 79 -3.07 -18.27 17.49
CA THR A 79 -3.64 -18.98 16.35
C THR A 79 -3.77 -20.47 16.67
N LYS A 80 -4.91 -21.05 16.32
CA LYS A 80 -5.14 -22.48 16.42
C LYS A 80 -4.70 -23.15 15.12
N ILE A 81 -3.81 -24.12 15.21
CA ILE A 81 -3.35 -24.93 14.08
C ILE A 81 -3.62 -26.41 14.36
N THR A 82 -4.12 -27.14 13.37
CA THR A 82 -4.38 -28.59 13.50
C THR A 82 -3.36 -29.35 12.66
N ILE A 83 -2.61 -30.27 13.28
CA ILE A 83 -1.52 -31.01 12.63
C ILE A 83 -1.63 -32.51 12.97
N GLY A 84 -1.31 -33.36 11.99
CA GLY A 84 -1.14 -34.80 12.17
C GLY A 84 -2.31 -35.68 11.71
N THR A 85 -2.06 -36.98 11.74
CA THR A 85 -3.05 -38.06 11.57
C THR A 85 -2.78 -39.13 12.63
N PRO A 86 -3.61 -39.23 13.69
CA PRO A 86 -4.86 -38.50 13.90
C PRO A 86 -4.65 -36.99 14.13
N PRO A 87 -5.64 -36.13 13.77
CA PRO A 87 -5.52 -34.68 13.93
C PRO A 87 -5.40 -34.26 15.40
N ALA A 88 -4.44 -33.38 15.70
CA ALA A 88 -4.26 -32.76 17.00
C ALA A 88 -4.22 -31.23 16.89
N ASP A 89 -4.84 -30.55 17.86
CA ASP A 89 -4.93 -29.09 17.91
C ASP A 89 -3.79 -28.49 18.73
N TYR A 90 -3.13 -27.48 18.17
CA TYR A 90 -2.05 -26.71 18.80
C TYR A 90 -2.42 -25.23 18.83
N HIS A 91 -2.03 -24.54 19.91
CA HIS A 91 -2.28 -23.12 20.10
C HIS A 91 -0.93 -22.40 20.10
N VAL A 92 -0.68 -21.60 19.07
CA VAL A 92 0.56 -20.83 18.93
C VAL A 92 0.32 -19.43 19.45
N GLN A 93 1.05 -19.04 20.49
CA GLN A 93 0.97 -17.70 21.07
C GLN A 93 1.70 -16.69 20.19
N ILE A 94 1.09 -15.52 20.01
CA ILE A 94 1.63 -14.41 19.22
C ILE A 94 1.71 -13.19 20.12
N THR A 95 2.94 -12.71 20.33
CA THR A 95 3.19 -11.47 21.07
C THR A 95 3.12 -10.29 20.11
N LEU A 96 2.16 -9.38 20.33
CA LEU A 96 2.10 -8.10 19.63
C LEU A 96 2.85 -7.03 20.42
N LYS A 97 3.47 -6.09 19.71
CA LYS A 97 4.07 -4.89 20.30
C LYS A 97 3.51 -3.66 19.60
N GLN A 98 3.21 -2.63 20.37
CA GLN A 98 2.85 -1.33 19.82
C GLN A 98 4.07 -0.69 19.17
N TYR A 99 3.87 -0.12 17.99
CA TYR A 99 4.90 0.63 17.29
C TYR A 99 5.13 1.98 17.99
N ASP A 100 6.39 2.27 18.33
CA ASP A 100 6.83 3.54 18.90
C ASP A 100 7.68 4.30 17.86
N LEU A 101 7.10 5.36 17.31
CA LEU A 101 7.75 6.23 16.34
C LEU A 101 8.98 6.93 16.94
N THR A 102 8.95 7.28 18.22
CA THR A 102 10.03 8.02 18.90
C THR A 102 11.26 7.16 19.15
N ALA A 103 11.06 5.84 19.26
CA ALA A 103 12.12 4.86 19.39
C ALA A 103 12.74 4.47 18.03
N SER A 104 12.11 4.83 16.90
CA SER A 104 12.62 4.53 15.57
C SER A 104 13.54 5.64 15.05
N SER A 105 14.75 5.27 14.63
CA SER A 105 15.68 6.21 13.98
C SER A 105 15.39 6.43 12.49
N THR A 106 14.58 5.56 11.89
CA THR A 106 14.20 5.60 10.47
C THR A 106 12.76 6.05 10.24
N GLY A 107 11.93 6.01 11.27
CA GLY A 107 10.54 6.43 11.25
C GLY A 107 10.41 7.94 11.01
N LYS A 108 9.52 8.31 10.09
CA LYS A 108 9.22 9.71 9.76
C LYS A 108 7.73 9.91 9.54
N THR A 109 7.24 11.11 9.83
CA THR A 109 5.89 11.50 9.44
C THR A 109 5.83 11.68 7.92
N VAL A 110 4.69 11.34 7.33
CA VAL A 110 4.40 11.64 5.93
C VAL A 110 3.79 13.04 5.86
N SER A 111 4.35 13.88 5.00
CA SER A 111 3.88 15.25 4.79
C SER A 111 2.99 15.35 3.55
N CYS A 112 2.17 16.41 3.48
CA CYS A 112 1.23 16.64 2.36
C CYS A 112 1.93 16.81 1.01
N ASP A 113 3.21 17.20 0.98
CA ASP A 113 4.00 17.35 -0.24
C ASP A 113 4.52 16.03 -0.82
N GLN A 114 4.26 14.89 -0.15
CA GLN A 114 4.60 13.58 -0.67
C GLN A 114 3.45 12.96 -1.45
N ASP A 115 3.76 12.34 -2.60
CA ASP A 115 2.81 11.66 -3.49
C ASP A 115 1.88 10.66 -2.78
N PHE A 116 2.37 10.05 -1.69
CA PHE A 116 1.56 9.13 -0.88
C PHE A 116 0.29 9.81 -0.34
N CYS A 117 0.38 11.07 0.09
CA CYS A 117 -0.74 11.76 0.71
C CYS A 117 -1.88 11.97 -0.29
N ASP A 118 -1.57 12.43 -1.49
CA ASP A 118 -2.55 12.59 -2.58
C ASP A 118 -3.15 11.24 -2.99
N ALA A 119 -2.32 10.20 -3.08
CA ALA A 119 -2.77 8.85 -3.42
C ALA A 119 -3.69 8.24 -2.35
N ALA A 120 -3.43 8.49 -1.06
CA ALA A 120 -4.22 7.95 0.04
C ALA A 120 -5.66 8.46 0.06
N PHE A 121 -5.91 9.69 -0.40
CA PHE A 121 -7.25 10.28 -0.47
C PHE A 121 -7.86 10.24 -1.88
N GLY A 122 -7.08 9.85 -2.89
CA GLY A 122 -7.49 9.83 -4.29
C GLY A 122 -7.81 11.22 -4.89
N ARG A 123 -7.59 12.29 -4.12
CA ARG A 123 -7.81 13.69 -4.51
C ARG A 123 -6.87 14.61 -3.73
N PRO A 124 -6.38 15.70 -4.36
CA PRO A 124 -5.67 16.75 -3.64
C PRO A 124 -6.58 17.36 -2.57
N ASN A 125 -6.16 17.31 -1.32
CA ASN A 125 -6.88 17.93 -0.22
C ASN A 125 -6.46 19.40 -0.11
N PRO A 126 -7.35 20.39 -0.39
CA PRO A 126 -7.00 21.81 -0.31
C PRO A 126 -6.62 22.28 1.10
N ASP A 127 -7.03 21.53 2.12
CA ASP A 127 -6.72 21.82 3.52
C ASP A 127 -5.34 21.25 3.94
N CYS A 128 -4.73 20.38 3.12
CA CYS A 128 -3.40 19.79 3.34
C CYS A 128 -2.34 20.64 2.63
N LYS A 129 -1.53 21.40 3.37
CA LYS A 129 -0.47 22.26 2.79
C LYS A 129 0.90 21.62 2.92
N ALA A 130 1.80 21.91 1.99
CA ALA A 130 3.19 21.45 2.04
C ALA A 130 3.83 21.72 3.41
N GLY A 131 4.48 20.70 3.98
CA GLY A 131 5.04 20.75 5.33
C GLY A 131 4.06 20.43 6.48
N MET A 132 2.75 20.33 6.22
CA MET A 132 1.80 19.75 7.18
C MET A 132 1.87 18.22 7.16
N ASN A 133 1.54 17.59 8.29
CA ASN A 133 1.41 16.14 8.36
C ASN A 133 0.19 15.68 7.56
N CYS A 134 0.34 14.57 6.85
CA CYS A 134 -0.74 13.92 6.12
C CYS A 134 -1.68 13.23 7.13
N GLU A 135 -2.75 13.92 7.52
CA GLU A 135 -3.73 13.45 8.50
C GLU A 135 -4.80 12.57 7.84
N TYR A 136 -5.23 11.51 8.54
CA TYR A 136 -6.34 10.65 8.16
C TYR A 136 -7.44 10.67 9.22
N SER A 137 -8.68 10.49 8.77
CA SER A 137 -9.84 10.26 9.62
C SER A 137 -10.62 9.05 9.08
N VAL A 138 -10.76 8.01 9.88
CA VAL A 138 -11.52 6.80 9.55
C VAL A 138 -12.75 6.74 10.42
N THR A 139 -13.94 6.71 9.80
CA THR A 139 -15.21 6.44 10.48
C THR A 139 -15.59 4.98 10.30
N TYR A 140 -15.86 4.27 11.39
CA TYR A 140 -16.29 2.88 11.35
C TYR A 140 -17.81 2.77 11.19
N GLY A 141 -18.30 1.58 10.82
CA GLY A 141 -19.73 1.32 10.62
C GLY A 141 -20.60 1.50 11.88
N ASP A 142 -19.99 1.52 13.07
CA ASP A 142 -20.66 1.82 14.35
C ASP A 142 -20.73 3.33 14.65
N GLY A 143 -20.23 4.18 13.76
CA GLY A 143 -20.19 5.64 13.92
C GLY A 143 -19.00 6.16 14.73
N SER A 144 -18.16 5.29 15.31
CA SER A 144 -16.93 5.69 15.96
C SER A 144 -15.90 6.21 14.94
N ARG A 145 -14.98 7.06 15.38
CA ARG A 145 -13.93 7.66 14.54
C ARG A 145 -12.54 7.49 15.12
N THR A 146 -11.56 7.31 14.25
CA THR A 146 -10.14 7.38 14.58
C THR A 146 -9.46 8.38 13.67
N GLU A 147 -8.74 9.32 14.27
CA GLU A 147 -8.00 10.38 13.60
C GLU A 147 -6.53 10.28 13.98
N GLY A 148 -5.64 10.60 13.03
CA GLY A 148 -4.21 10.48 13.22
C GLY A 148 -3.46 10.92 11.96
N TYR A 149 -2.16 10.66 11.89
CA TYR A 149 -1.36 10.99 10.71
C TYR A 149 -0.58 9.81 10.20
N PHE A 150 -0.23 9.83 8.92
CA PHE A 150 0.56 8.76 8.33
C PHE A 150 2.03 8.87 8.73
N VAL A 151 2.62 7.74 9.06
CA VAL A 151 4.06 7.57 9.30
C VAL A 151 4.61 6.56 8.33
N ARG A 152 5.85 6.75 7.92
CA ARG A 152 6.61 5.82 7.08
C ARG A 152 7.83 5.35 7.85
N ASP A 153 8.07 4.05 7.82
CA ASP A 153 9.27 3.46 8.38
C ASP A 153 9.80 2.33 7.48
N TYR A 154 11.05 1.94 7.69
CA TYR A 154 11.64 0.77 7.09
C TYR A 154 11.19 -0.49 7.83
N PHE A 155 10.83 -1.51 7.05
CA PHE A 155 10.53 -2.83 7.57
C PHE A 155 11.46 -3.86 6.94
N LYS A 156 11.69 -4.93 7.69
CA LYS A 156 12.46 -6.10 7.26
C LYS A 156 11.63 -7.35 7.51
N LEU A 157 11.47 -8.17 6.49
CA LEU A 157 10.84 -9.49 6.58
C LEU A 157 11.79 -10.54 6.02
N ASP A 158 11.76 -11.73 6.60
CA ASP A 158 12.48 -12.87 6.04
C ASP A 158 11.55 -13.62 5.08
N GLN A 159 11.87 -13.56 3.79
CA GLN A 159 11.15 -14.25 2.73
C GLN A 159 11.69 -15.68 2.58
N VAL A 160 10.79 -16.66 2.46
CA VAL A 160 11.17 -18.06 2.18
C VAL A 160 11.68 -18.17 0.75
N THR A 161 12.93 -18.57 0.57
CA THR A 161 13.56 -18.71 -0.76
C THR A 161 13.56 -20.15 -1.29
N GLY A 162 13.06 -21.09 -0.49
CA GLY A 162 13.10 -22.53 -0.77
C GLY A 162 14.00 -23.24 0.24
N ASN A 163 14.27 -24.54 0.06
CA ASN A 163 15.36 -25.29 0.71
C ASN A 163 15.60 -25.06 2.23
N LEU A 164 14.54 -24.79 3.01
CA LEU A 164 14.62 -24.42 4.44
C LEU A 164 15.44 -23.15 4.72
N GLN A 165 15.63 -22.30 3.71
CA GLN A 165 16.33 -21.04 3.80
C GLN A 165 15.36 -19.87 3.71
N THR A 166 15.77 -18.79 4.36
CA THR A 166 15.10 -17.49 4.28
C THR A 166 16.09 -16.45 3.76
N SER A 167 15.58 -15.39 3.15
CA SER A 167 16.37 -14.23 2.72
C SER A 167 15.69 -12.95 3.17
N ALA A 168 16.50 -12.00 3.64
CA ALA A 168 16.01 -10.71 4.09
C ALA A 168 15.43 -9.90 2.92
N MET A 169 14.19 -9.45 3.09
CA MET A 169 13.51 -8.48 2.25
C MET A 169 13.39 -7.17 3.02
N ASN A 170 13.94 -6.11 2.45
CA ASN A 170 13.86 -4.76 3.01
C ASN A 170 12.87 -3.93 2.20
N GLY A 171 12.09 -3.08 2.87
CA GLY A 171 11.19 -2.15 2.22
C GLY A 171 10.79 -1.00 3.14
N SER A 172 9.97 -0.08 2.62
CA SER A 172 9.33 0.94 3.43
C SER A 172 7.83 0.66 3.51
N ILE A 173 7.26 0.81 4.69
CA ILE A 173 5.82 0.69 4.94
C ILE A 173 5.30 2.03 5.44
N THR A 174 4.13 2.44 4.96
CA THR A 174 3.43 3.63 5.44
C THR A 174 2.12 3.20 6.07
N PHE A 175 1.82 3.68 7.28
CA PHE A 175 0.63 3.29 8.04
C PHE A 175 0.15 4.44 8.93
N GLY A 176 -1.08 4.33 9.41
CA GLY A 176 -1.68 5.34 10.28
C GLY A 176 -1.11 5.27 11.70
N TRP A 177 -0.72 6.43 12.23
CA TRP A 177 -0.29 6.60 13.61
C TRP A 177 -1.21 7.60 14.32
N VAL A 178 -1.71 7.21 15.48
CA VAL A 178 -2.55 8.06 16.33
C VAL A 178 -1.75 8.51 17.55
N PHE A 179 -1.68 9.82 17.77
CA PHE A 179 -1.21 10.35 19.05
C PHE A 179 -2.36 10.25 20.05
N MET A 180 -2.22 9.42 21.09
CA MET A 180 -3.22 9.36 22.16
C MET A 180 -3.13 10.63 23.02
N VAL A 181 -3.87 11.68 22.65
CA VAL A 181 -4.17 12.84 23.50
C VAL A 181 -5.47 12.64 24.27
N ASP A 182 -5.63 11.51 24.95
CA ASP A 182 -6.59 11.42 26.06
C ASP A 182 -6.32 10.19 26.94
N LEU A 183 -6.04 10.42 28.22
CA LEU A 183 -5.78 9.36 29.22
C LEU A 183 -6.99 8.44 29.43
N SER A 184 -8.17 8.88 28.96
CA SER A 184 -9.46 8.19 29.04
C SER A 184 -9.61 7.03 28.04
N LEU A 185 -8.79 6.99 26.98
CA LEU A 185 -8.87 5.99 25.90
C LEU A 185 -7.79 4.88 26.00
N LEU A 186 -7.08 4.78 27.13
CA LEU A 186 -6.06 3.74 27.39
C LEU A 186 -6.59 2.30 27.26
N TYR A 187 -7.91 2.12 27.21
CA TYR A 187 -8.58 0.82 27.08
C TYR A 187 -8.96 0.42 25.63
N ALA A 188 -8.75 1.28 24.63
CA ALA A 188 -9.14 1.00 23.24
C ALA A 188 -7.93 0.80 22.31
N LEU A 189 -7.03 -0.11 22.66
CA LEU A 189 -5.90 -0.49 21.81
C LEU A 189 -6.39 -1.31 20.60
N ARG A 190 -6.83 -0.64 19.53
CA ARG A 190 -6.98 -1.28 18.21
C ARG A 190 -5.80 -0.90 17.33
N VAL A 191 -4.86 -1.83 17.16
CA VAL A 191 -3.81 -1.73 16.13
C VAL A 191 -4.51 -1.88 14.77
N LEU A 192 -4.69 -0.76 14.06
CA LEU A 192 -5.32 -0.72 12.74
C LEU A 192 -4.22 -0.76 11.67
N ILE A 193 -3.92 -1.94 11.14
CA ILE A 193 -3.22 -2.05 9.85
C ILE A 193 -4.26 -1.75 8.78
N LEU A 194 -4.29 -0.51 8.27
CA LEU A 194 -5.05 -0.18 7.07
C LEU A 194 -4.34 -0.78 5.85
N VAL A 195 -4.70 -2.00 5.47
CA VAL A 195 -4.52 -2.45 4.09
C VAL A 195 -5.69 -1.89 3.31
N HIS A 196 -5.46 -0.79 2.60
CA HIS A 196 -6.43 -0.21 1.69
C HIS A 196 -6.59 -1.12 0.47
N GLU A 197 -7.64 -1.93 0.45
CA GLU A 197 -8.09 -2.64 -0.75
C GLU A 197 -9.10 -1.73 -1.47
N SER A 198 -8.61 -0.96 -2.44
CA SER A 198 -9.46 -0.21 -3.36
C SER A 198 -10.09 -1.17 -4.37
N GLU A 199 -11.43 -1.23 -4.39
CA GLU A 199 -12.22 -1.82 -5.50
C GLU A 199 -12.01 -1.09 -6.83
#